data_AF-A0A1F9RVG0-F1
#
_entry.id   AF-A0A1F9RVG0-F1
#
_cell.length_a   1.000
_cell.length_b   1.000
_cell.length_c   1.000
_cell.angle_alpha   90.00
_cell.angle_beta   90.00
_cell.angle_gamma   90.00
#
_symmetry.space_group_name_H-M   'P 1'
#
loop_
_entity.id
_entity.type
_entity.pdbx_description
1 polymer ?
#
loop_
_entity_poly.entity_id
_entity_poly.type
_entity_poly.pdbx_seq_one_letter_code
_entity_poly.pdbx_strand_id
1 'polypeptide(L)'
;MRLDLFLSGTSRGNPGPAAIGVTVQDGSGAVVKEYCRPLGEATGNVAEYTAVIDALSLAAELGGTELKVHSDSQFLIRELQGDVRIKNDRLQKYRMRVGNWVRKFASVEFVRVTREQNARAGALALQGLNEQRTTPVFVRGSRGDAEPEVARRFEVSREQQKRD
;
A
#
# COMPACT_ATOMS: atom_id res chain seq x y z
N MET A 1 2.42 -21.59 -9.61
CA MET A 1 2.37 -20.51 -10.61
C MET A 1 3.43 -19.47 -10.29
N ARG A 2 4.20 -19.01 -11.29
CA ARG A 2 5.17 -17.93 -11.11
C ARG A 2 4.50 -16.57 -11.25
N LEU A 3 4.83 -15.63 -10.35
CA LEU A 3 4.41 -14.23 -10.42
C LEU A 3 5.59 -13.28 -10.25
N ASP A 4 5.58 -12.19 -10.99
CA ASP A 4 6.53 -11.08 -10.89
C ASP A 4 5.80 -9.86 -10.29
N LEU A 5 6.23 -9.43 -9.10
CA LEU A 5 5.62 -8.39 -8.29
C LEU A 5 6.46 -7.12 -8.36
N PHE A 6 5.92 -6.04 -8.89
CA PHE A 6 6.56 -4.73 -8.92
C PHE A 6 5.93 -3.84 -7.87
N LEU A 7 6.76 -3.18 -7.07
CA LEU A 7 6.29 -2.42 -5.92
C LEU A 7 7.01 -1.09 -5.73
N SER A 8 6.26 -0.10 -5.27
CA SER A 8 6.77 1.19 -4.89
C SER A 8 6.00 1.72 -3.67
N GLY A 9 6.73 2.29 -2.73
CA GLY A 9 6.17 3.04 -1.61
C GLY A 9 6.62 4.49 -1.69
N THR A 10 5.73 5.43 -1.40
CA THR A 10 6.05 6.86 -1.42
C THR A 10 5.52 7.56 -0.17
N SER A 11 6.21 8.62 0.24
CA SER A 11 5.81 9.49 1.36
C SER A 11 6.22 10.93 1.06
N ARG A 12 5.34 11.89 1.40
CA ARG A 12 5.65 13.33 1.43
C ARG A 12 5.93 13.76 2.87
N GLY A 13 7.12 13.43 3.37
CA GLY A 13 7.55 13.73 4.74
C GLY A 13 8.15 12.51 5.44
N ASN A 14 8.57 12.68 6.69
CA ASN A 14 9.15 11.63 7.52
C ASN A 14 8.76 11.76 9.01
N PRO A 15 7.53 11.36 9.41
CA PRO A 15 6.46 10.80 8.58
C PRO A 15 5.67 11.89 7.82
N GLY A 16 4.85 11.48 6.85
CA GLY A 16 3.89 12.33 6.15
C GLY A 16 2.90 11.49 5.31
N PRO A 17 2.02 12.13 4.53
CA PRO A 17 1.09 11.42 3.64
C PRO A 17 1.84 10.43 2.76
N ALA A 18 1.40 9.17 2.74
CA ALA A 18 2.12 8.06 2.14
C ALA A 18 1.20 7.08 1.45
N ALA A 19 1.67 6.44 0.38
CA ALA A 19 0.89 5.47 -0.38
C ALA A 19 1.78 4.38 -0.97
N ILE A 20 1.15 3.32 -1.46
CA ILE A 20 1.81 2.22 -2.16
C ILE A 20 1.22 2.06 -3.55
N GLY A 21 2.04 1.52 -4.46
CA GLY A 21 1.64 1.03 -5.77
C GLY A 21 2.17 -0.38 -5.98
N VAL A 22 1.32 -1.26 -6.49
CA VAL A 22 1.64 -2.67 -6.74
C VAL A 22 1.16 -3.07 -8.13
N THR A 23 2.01 -3.76 -8.87
CA THR A 23 1.66 -4.42 -10.13
C THR A 23 2.10 -5.88 -10.05
N VAL A 24 1.23 -6.80 -10.46
CA VAL A 24 1.47 -8.24 -10.49
C VAL A 24 1.42 -8.70 -11.94
N GLN A 25 2.48 -9.36 -12.38
CA GLN A 25 2.59 -9.99 -13.70
C GLN A 25 2.64 -11.51 -13.57
N ASP A 26 2.07 -12.21 -14.54
CA ASP A 26 2.24 -13.65 -14.69
C ASP A 26 3.57 -14.01 -15.38
N GLY A 27 3.82 -15.31 -15.57
CA GLY A 27 5.04 -15.79 -16.23
C GLY A 27 5.23 -15.37 -17.69
N SER A 28 4.21 -14.83 -18.34
CA SER A 28 4.30 -14.24 -19.70
C SER A 28 4.63 -12.75 -19.69
N GLY A 29 4.62 -12.11 -18.51
CA GLY A 29 4.76 -10.67 -18.33
C GLY A 29 3.43 -9.90 -18.45
N ALA A 30 2.30 -10.58 -18.63
CA ALA A 30 0.99 -9.95 -18.66
C ALA A 30 0.60 -9.49 -17.25
N VAL A 31 0.10 -8.25 -17.13
CA VAL A 31 -0.40 -7.75 -15.85
C VAL A 31 -1.74 -8.40 -15.53
N VAL A 32 -1.79 -9.13 -14.42
CA VAL A 32 -3.00 -9.81 -13.92
C VAL A 32 -3.70 -9.02 -12.82
N LYS A 33 -2.96 -8.14 -12.13
CA LYS A 33 -3.52 -7.24 -11.12
C LYS A 33 -2.63 -6.02 -10.94
N GLU A 34 -3.23 -4.86 -10.74
CA GLU A 34 -2.54 -3.66 -10.29
C GLU A 34 -3.47 -2.81 -9.43
N TYR A 35 -2.90 -2.10 -8.46
CA TYR A 35 -3.64 -1.16 -7.63
C TYR A 35 -2.70 -0.19 -6.93
N CYS A 36 -3.28 0.87 -6.40
CA CYS A 36 -2.65 1.73 -5.41
C CYS A 36 -3.46 1.75 -4.13
N ARG A 37 -2.82 2.07 -3.00
CA ARG A 37 -3.50 2.17 -1.71
C ARG A 37 -2.93 3.31 -0.86
N PRO A 38 -3.78 4.22 -0.38
CA PRO A 38 -3.37 5.21 0.60
C PRO A 38 -3.03 4.56 1.96
N LEU A 39 -1.98 5.03 2.63
CA LEU A 39 -1.57 4.61 3.98
C LEU A 39 -1.88 5.62 5.09
N GLY A 40 -2.43 6.81 4.77
CA GLY A 40 -2.43 7.94 5.68
C GLY A 40 -1.01 8.43 5.92
N GLU A 41 -0.61 8.61 7.18
CA GLU A 41 0.75 9.04 7.52
C GLU A 41 1.71 7.87 7.75
N ALA A 42 2.81 7.85 6.99
CA ALA A 42 3.90 6.90 7.18
C ALA A 42 5.25 7.52 6.77
N THR A 43 6.34 6.82 7.04
CA THR A 43 7.64 7.14 6.44
C THR A 43 7.79 6.41 5.11
N GLY A 44 8.70 6.86 4.24
CA GLY A 44 8.97 6.17 2.96
C GLY A 44 9.30 4.70 3.15
N ASN A 45 10.19 4.38 4.10
CA ASN A 45 10.55 3.00 4.43
C ASN A 45 9.33 2.18 4.87
N VAL A 46 8.47 2.74 5.72
CA VAL A 46 7.24 2.04 6.15
C VAL A 46 6.32 1.79 4.95
N ALA A 47 6.20 2.75 4.03
CA ALA A 47 5.42 2.57 2.81
C ALA A 47 5.99 1.44 1.93
N GLU A 48 7.30 1.42 1.71
CA GLU A 48 7.98 0.37 0.95
C GLU A 48 7.76 -1.03 1.54
N TYR A 49 7.98 -1.21 2.85
CA TYR A 49 7.71 -2.50 3.52
C TYR A 49 6.24 -2.90 3.45
N THR A 50 5.33 -1.92 3.54
CA THR A 50 3.90 -2.18 3.43
C THR A 50 3.55 -2.66 2.03
N ALA A 51 4.15 -2.08 0.98
CA ALA A 51 3.97 -2.53 -0.40
C ALA A 51 4.42 -3.98 -0.59
N VAL A 52 5.54 -4.40 0.02
CA VAL A 52 6.01 -5.81 -0.01
C VAL A 52 5.00 -6.74 0.64
N ILE A 53 4.53 -6.41 1.85
CA ILE A 53 3.58 -7.26 2.59
C ILE A 53 2.27 -7.42 1.83
N ASP A 54 1.74 -6.32 1.31
CA ASP A 54 0.51 -6.29 0.53
C ASP A 54 0.64 -7.06 -0.79
N ALA A 55 1.76 -6.92 -1.50
CA ALA A 55 2.03 -7.67 -2.73
C ALA A 55 2.16 -9.18 -2.47
N LEU A 56 2.82 -9.58 -1.39
CA LEU A 56 2.92 -10.99 -0.99
C LEU A 56 1.56 -11.57 -0.59
N SER A 57 0.73 -10.80 0.12
CA SER A 57 -0.64 -11.22 0.45
C SER A 57 -1.46 -11.46 -0.82
N LEU A 58 -1.44 -10.51 -1.74
CA LEU A 58 -2.14 -10.62 -3.02
C LEU A 58 -1.61 -11.80 -3.85
N ALA A 59 -0.29 -12.03 -3.86
CA ALA A 59 0.29 -13.16 -4.58
C ALA A 59 -0.21 -14.50 -4.03
N ALA A 60 -0.42 -14.63 -2.71
CA ALA A 60 -1.03 -15.82 -2.12
C ALA A 60 -2.49 -15.99 -2.55
N GLU A 61 -3.28 -14.91 -2.56
CA GLU A 61 -4.68 -14.92 -3.03
C GLU A 61 -4.79 -15.33 -4.50
N LEU A 62 -3.81 -14.95 -5.33
CA LEU A 62 -3.74 -15.32 -6.74
C LEU A 62 -3.21 -16.74 -6.97
N GLY A 63 -2.80 -17.48 -5.94
CA GLY A 63 -2.24 -18.83 -6.09
C GLY A 63 -0.78 -18.84 -6.60
N GLY A 64 -0.06 -17.74 -6.42
CA GLY A 64 1.39 -17.67 -6.66
C GLY A 64 2.14 -18.64 -5.75
N THR A 65 3.13 -19.35 -6.31
CA THR A 65 3.99 -20.28 -5.57
C THR A 65 5.47 -19.91 -5.66
N GLU A 66 5.87 -19.29 -6.77
CA GLU A 66 7.22 -18.83 -7.04
C GLU A 66 7.16 -17.34 -7.36
N LEU A 67 7.83 -16.51 -6.57
CA LEU A 67 7.69 -15.06 -6.68
C LEU A 67 9.02 -14.39 -7.00
N LYS A 68 8.99 -13.38 -7.87
CA LYS A 68 10.05 -12.37 -7.96
C LYS A 68 9.51 -11.02 -7.53
N VAL A 69 10.16 -10.40 -6.57
CA VAL A 69 9.79 -9.11 -5.99
C VAL A 69 10.76 -8.05 -6.48
N HIS A 70 10.26 -7.12 -7.29
CA HIS A 70 11.01 -6.07 -7.95
C HIS A 70 10.80 -4.72 -7.28
N SER A 71 11.88 -4.03 -6.96
CA SER A 71 11.86 -2.65 -6.47
C SER A 71 13.07 -1.86 -6.94
N ASP A 72 12.91 -0.55 -7.12
CA ASP A 72 14.01 0.38 -7.38
C ASP A 72 14.73 0.84 -6.09
N SER A 73 14.18 0.50 -4.91
CA SER A 73 14.79 0.79 -3.60
C SER A 73 15.96 -0.15 -3.29
N GLN A 74 17.18 0.37 -3.49
CA GLN A 74 18.41 -0.38 -3.19
C GLN A 74 18.48 -0.81 -1.72
N PHE A 75 18.08 0.06 -0.80
CA PHE A 75 18.13 -0.24 0.62
C PHE A 75 17.19 -1.39 0.98
N LEU A 76 15.93 -1.31 0.53
CA LEU A 76 14.93 -2.34 0.77
C LEU A 76 15.37 -3.70 0.24
N ILE A 77 15.81 -3.78 -1.03
CA ILE A 77 16.20 -5.05 -1.63
C ILE A 77 17.39 -5.67 -0.90
N ARG A 78 18.44 -4.89 -0.63
CA ARG A 78 19.62 -5.38 0.10
C ARG A 78 19.29 -5.85 1.50
N GLU A 79 18.40 -5.16 2.20
CA GLU A 79 17.91 -5.60 3.51
C GLU A 79 17.14 -6.92 3.39
N LEU A 80 16.23 -7.02 2.42
CA LEU A 80 15.40 -8.20 2.24
C LEU A 80 16.22 -9.43 1.81
N GLN A 81 17.36 -9.21 1.16
CA GLN A 81 18.39 -10.22 0.85
C GLN A 81 19.29 -10.56 2.04
N GLY A 82 19.31 -9.75 3.10
CA GLY A 82 20.11 -9.97 4.31
C GLY A 82 21.48 -9.27 4.32
N ASP A 83 21.81 -8.49 3.29
CA ASP A 83 23.09 -7.77 3.17
C ASP A 83 23.20 -6.59 4.12
N VAL A 84 22.06 -6.08 4.59
CA VAL A 84 21.98 -4.90 5.45
C VAL A 84 21.16 -5.24 6.69
N ARG A 85 21.71 -4.92 7.86
CA ARG A 85 21.02 -5.11 9.14
C ARG A 85 20.25 -3.85 9.53
N ILE A 86 18.96 -3.98 9.79
CA ILE A 86 18.17 -2.89 10.36
C ILE A 86 18.30 -2.82 11.89
N LYS A 87 18.58 -1.63 12.41
CA LYS A 87 18.58 -1.33 13.86
C LYS A 87 17.25 -0.80 14.38
N ASN A 88 16.38 -0.30 13.51
CA ASN A 88 15.11 0.30 13.90
C ASN A 88 14.07 -0.79 14.25
N ASP A 89 13.62 -0.84 15.52
CA ASP A 89 12.68 -1.83 16.02
C ASP A 89 11.35 -1.86 15.26
N ARG A 90 10.85 -0.70 14.82
CA ARG A 90 9.62 -0.63 14.02
C ARG A 90 9.81 -1.36 12.69
N LEU A 91 10.90 -1.09 11.98
CA LEU A 91 11.19 -1.74 10.71
C LEU A 91 11.52 -3.24 10.87
N GLN A 92 12.12 -3.65 11.99
CA GLN A 92 12.31 -5.09 12.30
C GLN A 92 10.97 -5.84 12.39
N LYS A 93 9.91 -5.20 12.93
CA LYS A 93 8.56 -5.80 12.94
C LYS A 93 8.01 -5.99 11.52
N TYR A 94 8.22 -5.03 10.62
CA TYR A 94 7.84 -5.17 9.22
C TYR A 94 8.65 -6.28 8.53
N ARG A 95 9.96 -6.34 8.77
CA ARG A 95 10.83 -7.41 8.25
C ARG A 95 10.36 -8.79 8.70
N MET A 96 10.00 -8.96 9.98
CA MET A 96 9.43 -10.20 10.49
C MET A 96 8.13 -10.58 9.76
N ARG A 97 7.24 -9.61 9.53
CA ARG A 97 5.99 -9.84 8.76
C ARG A 97 6.28 -10.27 7.32
N VAL A 98 7.25 -9.66 6.65
CA VAL A 98 7.70 -10.10 5.32
C VAL A 98 8.23 -11.53 5.40
N GLY A 99 9.07 -11.86 6.38
CA GLY A 99 9.57 -13.22 6.58
C GLY A 99 8.47 -14.27 6.80
N ASN A 100 7.41 -13.92 7.52
CA ASN A 100 6.26 -14.80 7.72
C ASN A 100 5.50 -15.07 6.41
N TRP A 101 5.42 -14.07 5.51
CA TRP A 101 4.85 -14.26 4.19
C TRP A 101 5.75 -15.07 3.27
N VAL A 102 7.05 -14.79 3.24
CA VAL A 102 8.03 -15.49 2.38
C VAL A 102 7.98 -17.00 2.62
N ARG A 103 7.83 -17.45 3.88
CA ARG A 103 7.73 -18.87 4.24
C ARG A 103 6.52 -19.61 3.68
N LYS A 104 5.52 -18.88 3.14
CA LYS A 104 4.31 -19.48 2.54
C LYS A 104 4.47 -19.85 1.07
N PHE A 105 5.57 -19.42 0.43
CA PHE A 105 5.84 -19.66 -0.98
C PHE A 105 6.97 -20.68 -1.14
N ALA A 106 6.98 -21.37 -2.29
CA ALA A 106 8.06 -22.30 -2.62
C ALA A 106 9.38 -21.55 -2.85
N SER A 107 9.31 -20.37 -3.47
CA SER A 107 10.46 -19.47 -3.63
C SER A 107 10.03 -18.00 -3.67
N VAL A 108 10.88 -17.13 -3.13
CA VAL A 108 10.78 -15.68 -3.26
C VAL A 108 12.16 -15.11 -3.52
N GLU A 109 12.31 -14.44 -4.66
CA GLU A 109 13.53 -13.72 -5.04
C GLU A 109 13.29 -12.22 -4.92
N PHE A 110 14.19 -11.49 -4.26
CA PHE A 110 14.16 -10.02 -4.22
C PHE A 110 15.16 -9.48 -5.25
N VAL A 111 14.68 -8.65 -6.18
CA VAL A 111 15.44 -8.16 -7.33
C VAL A 111 15.39 -6.64 -7.34
N ARG A 112 16.56 -6.01 -7.45
CA ARG A 112 16.65 -4.57 -7.70
C ARG A 112 16.46 -4.31 -9.19
N VAL A 113 15.57 -3.39 -9.52
CA VAL A 113 15.34 -2.91 -10.88
C VAL A 113 15.64 -1.41 -11.00
N THR A 114 15.69 -0.89 -12.22
CA THR A 114 15.79 0.57 -12.44
C THR A 114 14.43 1.23 -12.21
N ARG A 115 14.43 2.57 -12.08
CA ARG A 115 13.19 3.35 -11.95
C ARG A 115 12.30 3.23 -13.18
N GLU A 116 12.90 3.15 -14.35
CA GLU A 116 12.21 3.01 -15.63
C GLU A 116 11.49 1.67 -15.71
N GLN A 117 12.14 0.59 -15.25
CA GLN A 117 11.52 -0.73 -15.14
C GLN A 117 10.39 -0.75 -14.09
N ASN A 118 10.54 0.01 -12.99
CA ASN A 118 9.54 0.10 -11.93
C ASN A 118 8.51 1.23 -12.12
N ALA A 119 8.48 1.88 -13.30
CA ALA A 119 7.74 3.12 -13.50
C ALA A 119 6.23 2.96 -13.23
N ARG A 120 5.66 1.80 -13.57
CA ARG A 120 4.24 1.52 -13.37
C ARG A 120 3.86 1.49 -11.88
N ALA A 121 4.60 0.76 -11.06
CA ALA A 121 4.36 0.73 -9.62
C ALA A 121 4.61 2.10 -8.98
N GLY A 122 5.63 2.84 -9.44
CA GLY A 122 5.90 4.21 -9.01
C GLY A 122 4.74 5.17 -9.33
N ALA A 123 4.17 5.09 -10.54
CA ALA A 123 3.02 5.89 -10.94
C ALA A 123 1.78 5.58 -10.08
N LEU A 124 1.51 4.30 -9.81
CA LEU A 124 0.44 3.87 -8.91
C LEU A 124 0.63 4.43 -7.49
N ALA A 125 1.85 4.38 -6.94
CA ALA A 125 2.13 4.94 -5.62
C ALA A 125 1.85 6.45 -5.56
N LEU A 126 2.22 7.19 -6.61
CA LEU A 126 1.90 8.62 -6.73
C LEU A 126 0.40 8.89 -6.90
N GLN A 127 -0.32 8.03 -7.63
CA GLN A 127 -1.77 8.10 -7.75
C GLN A 127 -2.44 7.94 -6.37
N GLY A 128 -2.12 6.88 -5.63
CA GLY A 128 -2.69 6.65 -4.30
C GLY A 128 -2.37 7.76 -3.29
N LEU A 129 -1.22 8.42 -3.45
CA LEU A 129 -0.85 9.58 -2.64
C LEU A 129 -1.70 10.82 -2.96
N ASN A 130 -2.06 11.01 -4.24
CA ASN A 130 -2.93 12.10 -4.66
C ASN A 130 -4.40 11.83 -4.30
N GLU A 131 -4.83 10.57 -4.29
CA GLU A 131 -6.17 10.17 -3.83
C GLU A 131 -6.39 10.47 -2.34
N GLN A 132 -5.35 10.50 -1.49
CA GLN A 132 -5.50 10.98 -0.10
C GLN A 132 -5.86 12.45 0.01
N ARG A 133 -5.55 13.26 -1.01
CA ARG A 133 -5.84 14.69 -0.99
C ARG A 133 -7.30 15.02 -1.26
N THR A 134 -8.14 14.03 -1.57
CA THR A 134 -9.57 14.26 -1.88
C THR A 134 -10.48 14.29 -0.67
N THR A 135 -9.97 14.36 0.57
CA THR A 135 -10.72 15.09 1.59
C THR A 135 -10.75 16.56 1.18
N PRO A 136 -11.92 17.17 0.91
CA PRO A 136 -11.98 18.57 0.59
C PRO A 136 -11.38 19.36 1.75
N VAL A 137 -10.24 19.99 1.50
CA VAL A 137 -9.80 21.09 2.34
C VAL A 137 -10.82 22.18 2.10
N PHE A 138 -11.76 22.34 3.02
CA PHE A 138 -12.50 23.60 3.13
C PHE A 138 -11.45 24.66 3.44
N VAL A 139 -10.92 25.30 2.40
CA VAL A 139 -10.25 26.58 2.54
C VAL A 139 -11.30 27.48 3.16
N ARG A 140 -11.15 27.78 4.45
CA ARG A 140 -12.02 28.72 5.16
C ARG A 140 -11.84 30.05 4.45
N GLY A 141 -12.74 30.33 3.50
CA GLY A 141 -12.86 31.61 2.86
C GLY A 141 -12.99 32.65 3.97
N SER A 142 -12.17 33.68 3.86
CA SER A 142 -12.27 34.91 4.63
C SER A 142 -13.74 35.36 4.61
N ARG A 143 -14.38 35.34 5.78
CA ARG A 143 -15.62 36.03 6.19
C ARG A 143 -16.68 36.27 5.10
N GLY A 144 -17.81 35.59 5.24
CA GLY A 144 -19.05 36.01 4.57
C GLY A 144 -20.12 34.91 4.61
N ASP A 145 -20.83 34.86 5.73
CA ASP A 145 -22.24 34.46 5.86
C ASP A 145 -22.72 33.01 5.66
N ALA A 146 -23.60 32.64 6.60
CA ALA A 146 -24.52 31.49 6.69
C ALA A 146 -23.95 30.12 7.11
N GLU A 147 -24.31 29.69 8.33
CA GLU A 147 -24.21 28.30 8.80
C GLU A 147 -25.10 27.36 7.99
N PRO A 148 -24.68 26.11 7.71
CA PRO A 148 -25.59 25.08 7.28
C PRO A 148 -26.11 24.26 8.47
N GLU A 149 -27.43 24.31 8.56
CA GLU A 149 -28.36 23.52 9.35
C GLU A 149 -28.06 22.01 9.35
N VAL A 150 -27.90 21.43 10.54
CA VAL A 150 -27.77 19.99 10.77
C VAL A 150 -29.15 19.33 10.63
N ALA A 151 -29.40 18.61 9.53
CA ALA A 151 -30.63 17.81 9.37
C ALA A 151 -30.39 16.45 8.69
N ARG A 152 -30.15 15.46 9.55
CA ARG A 152 -30.80 14.12 9.64
C ARG A 152 -31.06 13.33 8.35
N ARG A 153 -30.41 12.16 8.24
CA ARG A 153 -30.95 10.92 7.66
C ARG A 153 -30.03 9.77 8.07
N PHE A 154 -30.42 8.88 8.98
CA PHE A 154 -31.08 7.56 8.82
C PHE A 154 -30.92 6.94 10.24
N GLU A 155 -31.75 6.08 10.83
CA GLU A 155 -32.66 5.05 10.34
C GLU A 155 -33.43 4.45 11.55
N VAL A 156 -34.28 3.47 11.25
CA VAL A 156 -34.80 2.40 12.12
C VAL A 156 -36.24 2.57 12.64
N SER A 157 -37.16 2.10 11.79
CA SER A 157 -38.39 1.41 12.18
C SER A 157 -38.13 0.34 13.23
N ARG A 158 -38.81 0.41 14.37
CA ARG A 158 -39.23 -0.77 15.15
C ARG A 158 -40.63 -0.55 15.72
N GLU A 159 -41.55 -1.33 15.17
CA GLU A 159 -42.59 -2.13 15.83
C GLU A 159 -43.55 -1.49 16.85
N GLN A 160 -44.83 -1.66 16.52
CA GLN A 160 -46.00 -1.71 17.41
C GLN A 160 -45.70 -2.27 18.80
N GLN A 161 -46.11 -1.54 19.84
CA GLN A 161 -46.87 -2.15 20.94
C GLN A 161 -47.69 -1.14 21.77
N LYS A 162 -49.02 -1.31 21.66
CA LYS A 162 -50.02 -1.38 22.75
C LYS A 162 -50.42 -0.12 23.56
N ARG A 163 -51.76 -0.05 23.72
CA ARG A 163 -52.57 0.51 24.85
C ARG A 163 -52.75 2.02 24.80
N ASP A 164 -53.95 2.59 24.94
CA ASP A 164 -55.30 2.11 25.29
C ASP A 164 -56.34 2.96 24.54
#